data_AF-A0A4Y9R8R9-F1
#
_entry.id   AF-A0A4Y9R8R9-F1
#
_cell.length_a   1.000
_cell.length_b   1.000
_cell.length_c   1.000
_cell.angle_alpha   90.00
_cell.angle_beta   90.00
_cell.angle_gamma   90.00
#
_symmetry.space_group_name_H-M   'P 1'
#
loop_
_entity.id
_entity.type
_entity.pdbx_description
1 polymer ?
#
loop_
_entity_poly.entity_id
_entity_poly.type
_entity_poly.pdbx_seq_one_letter_code
_entity_poly.pdbx_strand_id
1 'polypeptide(L)'
;VGTLIAWNVLLDIACFHVPLIRRFAKPPAMLLVKNGRLLRQHMRREFISEDELMSKLRQEGVETLDEVRKAFVEPDGEISVIKRK
;
A
#
# COMPACT_ATOMS: atom_id res chain seq x y z
N VAL A 1 14.23 36.08 16.35
CA VAL A 1 13.24 35.12 16.90
C VAL A 1 11.96 35.05 16.06
N GLY A 2 11.33 36.18 15.72
CA GLY A 2 10.10 36.17 14.89
C GLY A 2 10.25 35.59 13.46
N THR A 3 11.44 35.70 12.86
CA THR A 3 11.72 35.11 11.54
C THR A 3 11.67 33.58 11.55
N LEU A 4 12.21 32.91 12.57
CA LEU A 4 12.16 31.45 12.70
C LEU A 4 10.72 30.93 12.88
N ILE A 5 9.88 31.67 13.61
CA ILE A 5 8.48 31.32 13.83
C ILE A 5 7.69 31.49 12.53
N ALA A 6 7.92 32.58 11.79
CA ALA A 6 7.29 32.82 10.50
C ALA A 6 7.64 31.72 9.48
N TRP A 7 8.91 31.29 9.43
CA TRP A 7 9.34 30.18 8.56
C TRP A 7 8.69 28.85 8.92
N ASN A 8 8.54 28.53 10.20
CA ASN A 8 7.85 27.29 10.62
C ASN A 8 6.36 27.31 10.23
N VAL A 9 5.65 28.40 10.51
CA VAL A 9 4.23 28.54 10.15
C VAL A 9 4.04 28.48 8.63
N LEU A 10 4.94 29.08 7.86
CA LEU A 10 4.88 29.10 6.40
C LEU A 10 5.16 27.71 5.81
N LEU A 11 6.07 26.94 6.40
CA LEU A 11 6.32 25.54 6.05
C LEU A 11 5.15 24.63 6.40
N ASP A 12 4.52 24.82 7.57
CA ASP A 12 3.34 24.04 7.97
C ASP A 12 2.17 24.26 7.01
N ILE A 13 1.87 25.52 6.64
CA ILE A 13 0.80 25.83 5.70
C ILE A 13 1.12 25.27 4.30
N ALA A 14 2.37 25.38 3.85
CA ALA A 14 2.79 24.83 2.57
C ALA A 14 2.67 23.29 2.52
N CYS A 15 3.01 22.58 3.60
CA CYS A 15 2.83 21.13 3.71
C CYS A 15 1.35 20.72 3.72
N PHE A 16 0.48 21.51 4.33
CA PHE A 16 -0.96 21.22 4.39
C PHE A 16 -1.71 21.52 3.09
N HIS A 17 -1.28 22.52 2.31
CA HIS A 17 -2.07 23.04 1.19
C HIS A 17 -1.75 22.42 -0.18
N VAL A 18 -0.68 21.63 -0.31
CA VAL A 18 -0.27 21.01 -1.59
C VAL A 18 -0.64 19.52 -1.62
N PRO A 19 -1.86 19.14 -2.02
CA PRO A 19 -2.25 17.74 -2.20
C PRO A 19 -1.41 17.00 -3.26
N LEU A 20 -0.67 17.76 -4.09
CA LEU A 20 0.30 17.22 -5.05
C LEU A 20 1.49 16.51 -4.37
N ILE A 21 1.96 17.00 -3.21
CA ILE A 21 3.09 16.39 -2.47
C ILE A 21 2.65 15.04 -1.87
N ARG A 22 1.41 14.93 -1.37
CA ARG A 22 0.87 13.64 -0.88
C ARG A 22 0.80 12.56 -1.97
N ARG A 23 0.55 12.95 -3.23
CA ARG A 23 0.42 12.02 -4.36
C ARG A 23 1.77 11.55 -4.92
N PHE A 24 2.84 12.32 -4.71
CA PHE A 24 4.21 11.92 -5.03
C PHE A 24 4.90 11.18 -3.89
N ALA A 25 4.47 11.39 -2.64
CA ALA A 25 5.12 10.82 -1.46
C ALA A 25 4.77 9.34 -1.20
N LYS A 26 3.66 8.82 -1.75
CA LYS A 26 3.27 7.41 -1.59
C LYS A 26 3.35 6.67 -2.92
N PRO A 27 4.18 5.61 -3.03
CA PRO A 27 4.08 4.64 -4.12
C PRO A 27 2.63 4.22 -4.37
N PRO A 28 2.20 3.94 -5.61
CA PRO A 28 0.89 3.35 -5.84
C PRO A 28 0.87 1.90 -5.33
N ALA A 29 -0.24 1.48 -4.72
CA ALA A 29 -0.43 0.09 -4.29
C ALA A 29 -0.20 -0.90 -5.45
N MET A 30 0.52 -1.98 -5.20
CA MET A 30 0.88 -2.96 -6.24
C MET A 30 0.01 -4.21 -6.16
N LEU A 31 -0.61 -4.57 -7.28
CA LEU A 31 -1.47 -5.76 -7.38
C LEU A 31 -0.63 -7.05 -7.28
N LEU A 32 -0.89 -7.89 -6.29
CA LEU A 32 -0.20 -9.18 -6.10
C LEU A 32 -1.04 -10.37 -6.56
N VAL A 33 -2.35 -10.31 -6.39
CA VAL A 33 -3.28 -11.40 -6.77
C VAL A 33 -4.38 -10.85 -7.65
N LYS A 34 -4.72 -11.56 -8.72
CA LYS A 34 -5.85 -11.25 -9.58
C LYS A 34 -6.65 -12.51 -9.86
N ASN A 35 -7.88 -12.56 -9.36
CA ASN A 35 -8.82 -13.67 -9.55
C ASN A 35 -8.20 -15.03 -9.18
N GLY A 36 -7.60 -15.12 -8.00
CA GLY A 36 -6.89 -16.31 -7.51
C GLY A 36 -5.55 -16.62 -8.17
N ARG A 37 -5.09 -15.80 -9.13
CA ARG A 37 -3.78 -15.96 -9.76
C ARG A 37 -2.74 -15.02 -9.17
N LEU A 38 -1.61 -15.58 -8.75
CA LEU A 38 -0.45 -14.84 -8.28
C LEU A 38 0.25 -14.10 -9.42
N LEU A 39 0.49 -12.82 -9.25
CA LEU A 39 1.30 -11.99 -10.14
C LEU A 39 2.75 -12.03 -9.68
N ARG A 40 3.42 -13.15 -9.92
CA ARG A 40 4.80 -13.42 -9.46
C ARG A 40 5.80 -12.33 -9.87
N GLN A 41 5.60 -11.66 -11.00
CA GLN A 41 6.43 -10.54 -11.42
C GLN A 41 6.33 -9.35 -10.45
N HIS A 42 5.14 -9.06 -9.93
CA HIS A 42 4.91 -7.98 -8.98
C HIS A 42 5.41 -8.36 -7.59
N MET A 43 5.15 -9.60 -7.17
CA MET A 43 5.69 -10.14 -5.92
C MET A 43 7.23 -10.07 -5.86
N ARG A 44 7.91 -10.40 -6.96
CA ARG A 44 9.38 -10.27 -7.04
C ARG A 44 9.88 -8.82 -6.97
N ARG A 45 9.11 -7.86 -7.51
CA ARG A 45 9.47 -6.43 -7.45
C ARG A 45 9.36 -5.88 -6.02
N GLU A 46 8.36 -6.37 -5.28
CA GLU A 46 8.08 -5.96 -3.90
C GLU A 46 8.77 -6.87 -2.86
N PHE A 47 9.60 -7.83 -3.30
CA PHE A 47 10.27 -8.81 -2.44
C PHE A 47 9.33 -9.63 -1.54
N ILE A 48 8.06 -9.80 -1.96
CA ILE A 48 7.05 -10.55 -1.22
C ILE A 48 7.08 -12.02 -1.62
N SER A 49 7.24 -12.89 -0.63
CA SER A 49 7.17 -14.34 -0.83
C SER A 49 5.72 -14.83 -0.90
N GLU A 50 5.52 -16.01 -1.49
CA GLU A 50 4.20 -16.67 -1.51
C GLU A 50 3.73 -16.99 -0.09
N ASP A 51 4.64 -17.44 0.78
CA ASP A 51 4.32 -17.75 2.17
C ASP A 51 3.94 -16.52 2.98
N GLU A 52 4.61 -15.38 2.77
CA GLU A 52 4.25 -14.11 3.42
C GLU A 52 2.87 -13.63 2.99
N LEU A 53 2.60 -13.64 1.68
CA LEU A 53 1.29 -13.28 1.13
C LEU A 53 0.20 -14.18 1.73
N MET A 54 0.40 -15.50 1.71
CA MET A 54 -0.56 -16.45 2.27
C MET A 54 -0.75 -16.26 3.78
N SER A 55 0.30 -15.91 4.51
CA SER A 55 0.21 -15.63 5.96
C SER A 55 -0.67 -14.42 6.23
N LYS A 56 -0.50 -13.33 5.47
CA LYS A 56 -1.35 -12.13 5.60
C LYS A 56 -2.78 -12.40 5.15
N LEU A 57 -2.99 -13.18 4.09
CA LEU A 57 -4.34 -13.62 3.67
C LEU A 57 -5.05 -14.39 4.79
N ARG A 58 -4.35 -15.28 5.51
CA ARG A 58 -4.92 -16.02 6.65
C ARG A 58 -5.27 -15.10 7.82
N GLN A 59 -4.48 -14.06 8.10
CA GLN A 59 -4.80 -13.07 9.13
C GLN A 59 -6.13 -12.35 8.83
N GLU A 60 -6.43 -12.14 7.54
CA GLU A 60 -7.70 -11.58 7.04
C GLU A 60 -8.83 -12.63 6.92
N GLY A 61 -8.61 -13.85 7.40
CA GLY A 61 -9.57 -14.96 7.31
C GLY A 61 -9.82 -15.42 5.88
N VAL A 62 -8.76 -15.47 5.05
CA VAL A 62 -8.78 -16.08 3.72
C VAL A 62 -7.82 -17.27 3.72
N GLU A 63 -8.36 -18.46 3.53
CA GLU A 63 -7.57 -19.70 3.57
C GLU A 63 -7.01 -20.05 2.19
N THR A 64 -7.76 -19.72 1.13
CA THR A 64 -7.44 -20.10 -0.24
C THR A 64 -7.32 -18.88 -1.17
N LEU A 65 -6.43 -18.97 -2.17
CA LEU A 65 -6.31 -17.93 -3.19
C LEU A 65 -7.59 -17.81 -4.04
N ASP A 66 -8.38 -18.86 -4.15
CA ASP A 66 -9.60 -18.87 -4.96
C ASP A 66 -10.68 -17.95 -4.41
N GLU A 67 -10.67 -17.67 -3.11
CA GLU A 67 -11.52 -16.67 -2.46
C GLU A 67 -11.07 -15.23 -2.77
N VAL A 68 -9.85 -15.03 -3.30
CA VAL A 68 -9.30 -13.70 -3.56
C VAL A 68 -9.63 -13.22 -4.96
N ARG A 69 -10.43 -12.15 -5.05
CA ARG A 69 -10.65 -11.43 -6.32
C ARG A 69 -9.44 -10.55 -6.66
N LYS A 70 -8.95 -9.78 -5.70
CA LYS A 70 -7.73 -8.96 -5.84
C LYS A 70 -7.02 -8.87 -4.50
N ALA A 71 -5.69 -8.84 -4.52
CA ALA A 71 -4.90 -8.44 -3.36
C ALA A 71 -3.83 -7.45 -3.79
N PHE A 72 -3.57 -6.46 -2.95
CA PHE A 72 -2.60 -5.40 -3.18
C PHE A 72 -1.63 -5.32 -2.02
N VAL A 73 -0.37 -4.93 -2.29
CA VAL A 73 0.52 -4.41 -1.25
C VAL A 73 0.43 -2.88 -1.26
N GLU A 74 0.13 -2.33 -0.10
CA GLU A 74 0.13 -0.90 0.17
C GLU A 74 1.56 -0.40 0.44
N PRO A 75 1.83 0.91 0.33
CA PRO A 75 3.18 1.46 0.45
C PRO A 75 3.84 1.29 1.83
N ASP A 76 3.04 1.03 2.84
CA ASP A 76 3.45 0.69 4.21
C ASP A 76 3.74 -0.82 4.38
N GLY A 77 3.55 -1.62 3.34
CA GLY A 77 3.75 -3.07 3.35
C GLY A 77 2.53 -3.87 3.83
N GLU A 78 1.41 -3.22 4.13
CA GLU A 78 0.16 -3.91 4.43
C GLU A 78 -0.43 -4.56 3.19
N ILE A 79 -1.19 -5.65 3.37
CA ILE A 79 -1.86 -6.33 2.26
C ILE A 79 -3.36 -6.09 2.35
N SER A 80 -3.89 -5.39 1.35
CA SER A 80 -5.33 -5.19 1.19
C SER A 80 -5.93 -6.30 0.33
N VAL A 81 -7.01 -6.92 0.80
CA VAL A 81 -7.65 -8.08 0.14
C VAL A 81 -9.10 -7.78 -0.23
N ILE A 82 -9.46 -8.08 -1.47
CA ILE A 82 -10.83 -8.03 -1.97
C ILE A 82 -11.29 -9.47 -2.21
N LYS A 83 -12.16 -9.98 -1.34
CA LYS A 83 -12.73 -11.32 -1.46
C LYS A 83 -13.73 -11.41 -2.62
N ARG A 84 -13.91 -12.60 -3.19
CA ARG A 84 -15.02 -12.93 -4.09
C ARG A 84 -16.31 -12.97 -3.25
N LYS A 85 -17.41 -12.50 -3.85
CA LYS A 85 -18.75 -12.66 -3.26
C LYS A 85 -19.20 -14.09 -3.41
#